data_AF-A0A7X7IZQ1-F1
#
_entry.id   AF-A0A7X7IZQ1-F1
#
_cell.length_a   1.000
_cell.length_b   1.000
_cell.length_c   1.000
_cell.angle_alpha   90.00
_cell.angle_beta   90.00
_cell.angle_gamma   90.00
#
_symmetry.space_group_name_H-M   'P 1'
#
loop_
_entity.id
_entity.type
_entity.pdbx_description
1 polymer ?
#
loop_
_entity_poly.entity_id
_entity_poly.type
_entity_poly.pdbx_seq_one_letter_code
_entity_poly.pdbx_strand_id
1 'polypeptide(L)'
;KENGATNLGVAHCMGSLIGLLDTAPCLVLAMLNDEGLTAFCHADYTHTPPGVLMRWISGKPSFVCNTHFPHDGVITMAHCAAPRRMNGRDYAPTKIMTHFESDYGTATKVEYDKGQVITVIIPNLNCTKWFGFRGRIVDSPAYDMCRSQMDVAIDGDWRRMAREMQGFHAVVTYGDYLREVGYVLGKVGIEWQSFSEKA
;
A
#
# COMPACT_ATOMS: atom_id res chain seq x y z
N LYS A 1 -5.52 8.26 -20.31
CA LYS A 1 -6.34 7.74 -21.43
C LYS A 1 -5.77 8.12 -22.78
N GLU A 2 -5.55 9.41 -23.08
CA GLU A 2 -4.99 9.88 -24.36
C GLU A 2 -3.66 9.22 -24.72
N ASN A 3 -2.76 9.06 -23.74
CA ASN A 3 -1.45 8.43 -23.92
C ASN A 3 -1.42 6.92 -23.63
N GLY A 4 -2.58 6.26 -23.44
CA GLY A 4 -2.62 4.84 -23.04
C GLY A 4 -2.01 4.52 -21.66
N ALA A 5 -1.66 5.53 -20.85
CA ALA A 5 -1.06 5.34 -19.54
C ALA A 5 -2.02 4.64 -18.55
N THR A 6 -1.50 3.63 -17.84
CA THR A 6 -2.21 2.83 -16.82
C THR A 6 -1.73 3.08 -15.39
N ASN A 7 -0.64 3.84 -15.23
CA ASN A 7 -0.07 4.25 -13.95
C ASN A 7 0.09 5.78 -13.88
N LEU A 8 -0.17 6.37 -12.72
CA LEU A 8 0.08 7.78 -12.40
C LEU A 8 0.89 7.89 -11.09
N GLY A 9 2.07 8.49 -11.14
CA GLY A 9 2.81 8.89 -9.94
C GLY A 9 2.62 10.37 -9.67
N VAL A 10 2.40 10.74 -8.40
CA VAL A 10 2.34 12.15 -7.98
C VAL A 10 3.46 12.44 -6.99
N ALA A 11 4.33 13.37 -7.35
CA ALA A 11 5.42 13.87 -6.52
C ALA A 11 5.05 15.21 -5.86
N HIS A 12 5.82 15.60 -4.84
CA HIS A 12 5.75 16.93 -4.21
C HIS A 12 4.36 17.35 -3.69
N CYS A 13 3.51 16.38 -3.30
CA CYS A 13 2.23 16.63 -2.65
C CYS A 13 2.38 17.59 -1.46
N MET A 14 3.31 17.26 -0.55
CA MET A 14 3.65 18.07 0.63
C MET A 14 4.53 19.30 0.33
N GLY A 15 4.90 19.49 -0.94
CA GLY A 15 5.61 20.67 -1.40
C GLY A 15 4.65 21.71 -1.94
N SER A 16 4.93 22.21 -3.14
CA SER A 16 4.13 23.26 -3.78
C SER A 16 2.78 22.77 -4.33
N LEU A 17 2.56 21.46 -4.48
CA LEU A 17 1.40 20.94 -5.22
C LEU A 17 0.07 21.30 -4.54
N ILE A 18 -0.05 21.09 -3.22
CA ILE A 18 -1.27 21.44 -2.49
C ILE A 18 -1.56 22.94 -2.59
N GLY A 19 -0.53 23.78 -2.43
CA GLY A 19 -0.69 25.24 -2.55
C GLY A 19 -1.05 25.71 -3.96
N LEU A 20 -0.61 24.99 -4.99
CA LEU A 20 -0.93 25.30 -6.39
C LEU A 20 -2.34 24.84 -6.79
N LEU A 21 -2.74 23.65 -6.36
CA LEU A 21 -3.99 23.02 -6.77
C LEU A 21 -5.15 23.26 -5.81
N ASP A 22 -4.87 23.87 -4.66
CA ASP A 22 -5.83 24.05 -3.57
C ASP A 22 -6.48 22.72 -3.12
N THR A 23 -5.75 21.61 -3.27
CA THR A 23 -6.20 20.29 -2.83
C THR A 23 -5.06 19.28 -2.81
N ALA A 24 -5.15 18.31 -1.89
CA ALA A 24 -4.31 17.13 -1.94
C ALA A 24 -4.81 16.14 -3.01
N PRO A 25 -3.92 15.40 -3.70
CA PRO A 25 -4.28 14.46 -4.75
C PRO A 25 -4.96 13.18 -4.23
N CYS A 26 -5.05 13.00 -2.91
CA CYS A 26 -5.36 11.73 -2.26
C CYS A 26 -6.68 11.08 -2.74
N LEU A 27 -7.77 11.84 -2.82
CA LEU A 27 -9.05 11.30 -3.30
C LEU A 27 -8.97 10.86 -4.77
N VAL A 28 -8.32 11.65 -5.63
CA VAL A 28 -8.16 11.31 -7.05
C VAL A 28 -7.32 10.04 -7.21
N LEU A 29 -6.23 9.91 -6.45
CA LEU A 29 -5.41 8.69 -6.44
C LEU A 29 -6.22 7.48 -5.99
N ALA A 30 -7.04 7.60 -4.93
CA ALA A 30 -7.93 6.53 -4.49
C ALA A 30 -8.92 6.11 -5.58
N MET A 31 -9.57 7.09 -6.23
CA MET A 31 -10.53 6.84 -7.31
C MET A 31 -9.90 6.15 -8.52
N LEU A 32 -8.69 6.56 -8.93
CA LEU A 32 -8.00 5.93 -10.05
C LEU A 32 -7.68 4.45 -9.77
N ASN A 33 -7.27 4.13 -8.54
CA ASN A 33 -7.06 2.73 -8.13
C ASN A 33 -8.38 1.94 -8.10
N ASP A 34 -9.48 2.54 -7.64
CA ASP A 34 -10.82 1.93 -7.66
C ASP A 34 -11.30 1.58 -9.08
N GLU A 35 -10.98 2.43 -10.06
CA GLU A 35 -11.34 2.27 -11.49
C GLU A 35 -10.40 1.36 -12.27
N GLY A 36 -9.36 0.90 -11.61
CA GLY A 36 -8.53 -0.17 -12.10
C GLY A 36 -7.19 0.22 -12.69
N LEU A 37 -6.83 1.48 -12.51
CA LEU A 37 -5.51 2.01 -12.79
C LEU A 37 -4.61 1.81 -11.56
N THR A 38 -3.38 2.27 -11.67
CA THR A 38 -2.48 2.42 -10.53
C THR A 38 -2.15 3.89 -10.36
N ALA A 39 -2.28 4.39 -9.14
CA ALA A 39 -2.05 5.79 -8.86
C ALA A 39 -1.45 5.96 -7.46
N PHE A 40 -0.21 6.43 -7.37
CA PHE A 40 0.54 6.41 -6.11
C PHE A 40 1.11 7.78 -5.75
N CYS A 41 1.16 8.04 -4.44
CA CYS A 41 1.87 9.18 -3.89
C CYS A 41 3.39 8.96 -3.96
N HIS A 42 4.16 10.01 -3.70
CA HIS A 42 5.63 10.02 -3.58
C HIS A 42 6.45 9.65 -4.81
N ALA A 43 5.85 9.28 -5.94
CA ALA A 43 6.51 8.98 -7.22
C ALA A 43 7.87 8.22 -7.07
N ASP A 44 7.95 7.33 -6.08
CA ASP A 44 9.18 6.62 -5.76
C ASP A 44 9.19 5.26 -6.47
N TYR A 45 10.36 4.94 -7.03
CA TYR A 45 10.61 3.70 -7.73
C TYR A 45 10.68 2.49 -6.80
N THR A 46 10.84 2.69 -5.49
CA THR A 46 10.79 1.57 -4.54
C THR A 46 9.42 0.91 -4.57
N HIS A 47 8.33 1.68 -4.43
CA HIS A 47 6.96 1.15 -4.29
C HIS A 47 6.14 1.13 -5.60
N THR A 48 6.47 1.98 -6.58
CA THR A 48 5.65 2.09 -7.81
C THR A 48 5.65 0.79 -8.64
N PRO A 49 6.80 0.19 -9.00
CA PRO A 49 6.84 -1.09 -9.70
C PRO A 49 6.16 -2.23 -8.95
N PRO A 50 6.35 -2.46 -7.63
CA PRO A 50 5.57 -3.45 -6.90
C PRO A 50 4.07 -3.16 -6.90
N GLY A 51 3.67 -1.90 -6.76
CA GLY A 51 2.26 -1.49 -6.84
C GLY A 51 1.62 -1.88 -8.18
N VAL A 52 2.32 -1.58 -9.28
CA VAL A 52 1.92 -1.98 -10.63
C VAL A 52 1.89 -3.51 -10.75
N LEU A 53 2.95 -4.20 -10.33
CA LEU A 53 3.03 -5.66 -10.42
C LEU A 53 1.88 -6.33 -9.66
N MET A 54 1.61 -5.92 -8.43
CA MET A 54 0.55 -6.48 -7.59
C MET A 54 -0.84 -6.26 -8.18
N ARG A 55 -1.06 -5.12 -8.86
CA ARG A 55 -2.30 -4.89 -9.60
C ARG A 55 -2.50 -5.95 -10.69
N TRP A 56 -1.47 -6.25 -11.46
CA TRP A 56 -1.55 -7.22 -12.56
C TRP A 56 -1.60 -8.67 -12.08
N ILE A 57 -0.94 -9.01 -10.97
CA ILE A 57 -1.01 -10.34 -10.36
C ILE A 57 -2.43 -10.60 -9.81
N SER A 58 -2.98 -9.64 -9.06
CA SER A 58 -4.22 -9.85 -8.31
C SER A 58 -5.50 -9.52 -9.09
N GLY A 59 -5.41 -8.65 -10.09
CA GLY A 59 -6.57 -8.02 -10.72
C GLY A 59 -7.29 -7.01 -9.82
N LYS A 60 -6.76 -6.69 -8.62
CA LYS A 60 -7.37 -5.84 -7.59
C LYS A 60 -6.54 -4.59 -7.34
N PRO A 61 -7.12 -3.54 -6.72
CA PRO A 61 -6.34 -2.38 -6.32
C PRO A 61 -5.17 -2.74 -5.40
N SER A 62 -4.03 -2.13 -5.67
CA SER A 62 -2.86 -2.16 -4.81
C SER A 62 -2.76 -0.84 -4.06
N PHE A 63 -2.48 -0.90 -2.77
CA PHE A 63 -2.44 0.26 -1.91
C PHE A 63 -1.01 0.51 -1.42
N VAL A 64 -0.45 1.66 -1.79
CA VAL A 64 0.84 2.12 -1.25
C VAL A 64 0.60 2.79 0.10
N CYS A 65 1.31 2.32 1.12
CA CYS A 65 1.22 2.85 2.47
C CYS A 65 2.57 2.86 3.19
N ASN A 66 2.67 3.67 4.23
CA ASN A 66 3.84 3.71 5.09
C ASN A 66 3.70 2.64 6.17
N THR A 67 4.77 1.88 6.42
CA THR A 67 4.86 0.94 7.54
C THR A 67 5.37 1.64 8.78
N HIS A 68 4.77 1.31 9.93
CA HIS A 68 5.35 1.62 11.24
C HIS A 68 6.16 0.43 11.76
N PHE A 69 6.77 0.59 12.94
CA PHE A 69 7.59 -0.46 13.52
C PHE A 69 6.72 -1.65 14.00
N PRO A 70 7.00 -2.89 13.55
CA PRO A 70 6.26 -4.06 13.99
C PRO A 70 6.51 -4.35 15.49
N HIS A 71 5.46 -4.67 16.22
CA HIS A 71 5.50 -5.02 17.64
C HIS A 71 4.40 -6.04 17.96
N ASP A 72 4.68 -6.97 18.86
CA ASP A 72 3.72 -8.00 19.32
C ASP A 72 3.03 -8.79 18.19
N GLY A 73 3.73 -9.00 17.07
CA GLY A 73 3.20 -9.69 15.89
C GLY A 73 2.27 -8.86 15.01
N VAL A 74 2.12 -7.56 15.30
CA VAL A 74 1.29 -6.61 14.55
C VAL A 74 2.16 -5.54 13.91
N ILE A 75 1.76 -5.07 12.74
CA ILE A 75 2.30 -3.88 12.09
C ILE A 75 1.18 -2.94 11.68
N THR A 76 1.34 -1.66 12.02
CA THR A 76 0.43 -0.60 11.59
C THR A 76 0.91 -0.02 10.27
N MET A 77 0.01 0.06 9.29
CA MET A 77 0.26 0.69 8.00
C MET A 77 -0.75 1.80 7.75
N ALA A 78 -0.31 2.93 7.21
CA ALA A 78 -1.19 4.08 7.01
C ALA A 78 -0.86 4.88 5.74
N HIS A 79 -1.89 5.43 5.10
CA HIS A 79 -1.76 6.46 4.07
C HIS A 79 -3.09 7.21 3.84
N CYS A 80 -3.02 8.41 3.27
CA CYS A 80 -4.20 9.26 3.00
C CYS A 80 -4.97 8.91 1.72
N ALA A 81 -4.44 8.01 0.88
CA ALA A 81 -4.88 7.80 -0.51
C ALA A 81 -5.36 6.37 -0.76
N ALA A 82 -6.01 5.74 0.23
CA ALA A 82 -6.42 4.35 0.13
C ALA A 82 -7.56 4.16 -0.90
N PRO A 83 -7.46 3.15 -1.78
CA PRO A 83 -8.57 2.72 -2.61
C PRO A 83 -9.74 2.26 -1.74
N ARG A 84 -10.96 2.55 -2.15
CA ARG A 84 -12.19 2.20 -1.45
C ARG A 84 -12.75 0.84 -1.91
N ARG A 85 -12.28 0.33 -3.04
CA ARG A 85 -12.64 -0.99 -3.60
C ARG A 85 -11.51 -1.99 -3.51
N MET A 86 -10.87 -2.15 -2.35
CA MET A 86 -9.71 -3.06 -2.20
C MET A 86 -9.97 -4.51 -2.64
N ASN A 87 -11.22 -4.98 -2.59
CA ASN A 87 -11.59 -6.31 -3.10
C ASN A 87 -11.76 -6.36 -4.64
N GLY A 88 -11.68 -5.22 -5.32
CA GLY A 88 -11.85 -5.04 -6.76
C GLY A 88 -13.28 -4.78 -7.24
N ARG A 89 -14.27 -4.74 -6.34
CA ARG A 89 -15.69 -4.69 -6.70
C ARG A 89 -16.51 -3.75 -5.83
N ASP A 90 -16.52 -3.99 -4.54
CA ASP A 90 -17.45 -3.37 -3.60
C ASP A 90 -16.78 -2.20 -2.88
N TYR A 91 -17.53 -1.13 -2.64
CA TYR A 91 -17.05 -0.02 -1.84
C TYR A 91 -17.07 -0.39 -0.35
N ALA A 92 -15.92 -0.35 0.29
CA ALA A 92 -15.81 -0.41 1.74
C ALA A 92 -16.36 0.88 2.37
N PRO A 93 -16.93 0.82 3.59
CA PRO A 93 -17.32 2.02 4.33
C PRO A 93 -16.15 2.99 4.39
N THR A 94 -16.36 4.22 3.94
CA THR A 94 -15.29 5.20 3.80
C THR A 94 -15.77 6.56 4.30
N LYS A 95 -15.01 7.16 5.22
CA LYS A 95 -15.19 8.57 5.59
C LYS A 95 -14.32 9.44 4.70
N ILE A 96 -14.86 10.59 4.35
CA ILE A 96 -14.12 11.65 3.69
C ILE A 96 -13.52 12.55 4.75
N MET A 97 -12.21 12.77 4.67
CA MET A 97 -11.46 13.61 5.59
C MET A 97 -10.54 14.55 4.81
N THR A 98 -9.95 15.51 5.50
CA THR A 98 -8.83 16.29 4.95
C THR A 98 -7.56 15.44 4.90
N HIS A 99 -6.61 15.84 4.06
CA HIS A 99 -5.25 15.32 4.12
C HIS A 99 -4.69 15.45 5.55
N PHE A 100 -4.03 14.43 6.09
CA PHE A 100 -3.65 14.42 7.50
C PHE A 100 -2.64 15.52 7.85
N GLU A 101 -1.55 15.61 7.09
CA GLU A 101 -0.42 16.48 7.44
C GLU A 101 -0.68 17.95 7.14
N SER A 102 -1.68 18.28 6.31
CA SER A 102 -1.92 19.65 5.86
C SER A 102 -3.34 20.17 6.15
N ASP A 103 -4.22 19.32 6.66
CA ASP A 103 -5.66 19.60 6.84
C ASP A 103 -6.36 20.19 5.60
N TYR A 104 -5.86 19.86 4.41
CA TYR A 104 -6.34 20.42 3.15
C TYR A 104 -6.90 19.36 2.19
N GLY A 105 -7.73 19.80 1.26
CA GLY A 105 -8.29 18.94 0.21
C GLY A 105 -9.06 17.73 0.75
N THR A 106 -8.98 16.61 0.03
CA THR A 106 -9.78 15.42 0.34
C THR A 106 -8.97 14.13 0.31
N ALA A 107 -9.09 13.36 1.38
CA ALA A 107 -8.46 12.07 1.62
C ALA A 107 -9.52 11.03 2.02
N THR A 108 -9.20 9.76 1.81
CA THR A 108 -10.05 8.64 2.21
C THR A 108 -9.61 8.10 3.57
N LYS A 109 -10.58 7.83 4.44
CA LYS A 109 -10.46 6.96 5.61
C LYS A 109 -11.34 5.73 5.36
N VAL A 110 -10.72 4.69 4.83
CA VAL A 110 -11.37 3.41 4.54
C VAL A 110 -11.44 2.59 5.82
N GLU A 111 -12.60 2.00 6.08
CA GLU A 111 -12.78 1.02 7.15
C GLU A 111 -12.60 -0.39 6.57
N TYR A 112 -11.58 -1.09 7.03
CA TYR A 112 -11.19 -2.40 6.50
C TYR A 112 -11.83 -3.56 7.28
N ASP A 113 -12.21 -4.62 6.57
CA ASP A 113 -12.81 -5.80 7.19
C ASP A 113 -11.80 -6.57 8.05
N LYS A 114 -12.13 -6.76 9.34
CA LYS A 114 -11.34 -7.60 10.24
C LYS A 114 -11.34 -9.04 9.73
N GLY A 115 -10.17 -9.67 9.78
CA GLY A 115 -9.96 -11.02 9.29
C GLY A 115 -9.60 -11.12 7.81
N GLN A 116 -9.66 -10.03 7.05
CA GLN A 116 -9.27 -10.01 5.65
C GLN A 116 -7.79 -10.40 5.48
N VAL A 117 -7.55 -11.41 4.63
CA VAL A 117 -6.20 -11.84 4.26
C VAL A 117 -5.62 -10.90 3.22
N ILE A 118 -4.38 -10.48 3.43
CA ILE A 118 -3.66 -9.57 2.54
C ILE A 118 -2.25 -10.07 2.26
N THR A 119 -1.70 -9.62 1.13
CA THR A 119 -0.27 -9.71 0.81
C THR A 119 0.33 -8.34 1.02
N VAL A 120 1.46 -8.29 1.73
CA VAL A 120 2.23 -7.06 1.96
C VAL A 120 3.60 -7.22 1.34
N ILE A 121 3.97 -6.30 0.46
CA ILE A 121 5.29 -6.25 -0.19
C ILE A 121 6.02 -5.00 0.27
N ILE A 122 7.27 -5.15 0.71
CA ILE A 122 8.13 -4.07 1.22
C ILE A 122 9.45 -4.11 0.45
N PRO A 123 9.61 -3.28 -0.57
CA PRO A 123 10.85 -3.14 -1.33
C PRO A 123 11.95 -2.48 -0.49
N ASN A 124 13.21 -2.86 -0.71
CA ASN A 124 14.33 -2.12 -0.15
C ASN A 124 14.55 -0.79 -0.90
N LEU A 125 15.25 0.13 -0.25
CA LEU A 125 15.51 1.46 -0.82
C LEU A 125 16.44 1.44 -2.06
N ASN A 126 17.20 0.37 -2.26
CA ASN A 126 18.09 0.21 -3.41
C ASN A 126 17.43 -0.45 -4.62
N CYS A 127 16.14 -0.81 -4.53
CA CYS A 127 15.38 -1.50 -5.58
C CYS A 127 15.98 -2.85 -6.04
N THR A 128 16.78 -3.51 -5.20
CA THR A 128 17.44 -4.79 -5.50
C THR A 128 16.81 -5.99 -4.83
N LYS A 129 16.07 -5.77 -3.73
CA LYS A 129 15.49 -6.82 -2.91
C LYS A 129 14.11 -6.42 -2.44
N TRP A 130 13.15 -7.32 -2.56
CA TRP A 130 11.82 -7.15 -2.00
C TRP A 130 11.61 -8.13 -0.86
N PHE A 131 10.96 -7.63 0.19
CA PHE A 131 10.47 -8.40 1.30
C PHE A 131 8.96 -8.56 1.19
N GLY A 132 8.39 -9.55 1.85
CA GLY A 132 6.94 -9.58 2.02
C GLY A 132 6.46 -10.60 3.02
N PHE A 133 5.17 -10.51 3.33
CA PHE A 133 4.49 -11.41 4.24
C PHE A 133 2.99 -11.45 3.94
N ARG A 134 2.36 -12.54 4.35
CA ARG A 134 0.92 -12.70 4.42
C ARG A 134 0.46 -12.08 5.73
N GLY A 135 -0.58 -11.28 5.66
CA GLY A 135 -1.15 -10.60 6.82
C GLY A 135 -2.64 -10.89 6.98
N ARG A 136 -3.14 -10.64 8.18
CA ARG A 136 -4.57 -10.56 8.46
C ARG A 136 -4.87 -9.21 9.10
N ILE A 137 -5.82 -8.46 8.53
CA ILE A 137 -6.25 -7.20 9.12
C ILE A 137 -6.92 -7.51 10.47
N VAL A 138 -6.42 -6.94 11.56
CA VAL A 138 -6.99 -7.10 12.91
C VAL A 138 -7.77 -5.88 13.34
N ASP A 139 -7.41 -4.70 12.83
CA ASP A 139 -8.18 -3.48 13.06
C ASP A 139 -8.02 -2.41 11.97
N SER A 140 -8.93 -1.44 11.99
CA SER A 140 -8.96 -0.25 11.15
C SER A 140 -8.95 1.00 12.06
N PRO A 141 -7.81 1.35 12.66
CA PRO A 141 -7.76 2.38 13.70
C PRO A 141 -7.91 3.80 13.15
N ALA A 142 -7.94 4.77 14.07
CA ALA A 142 -8.01 6.20 13.78
C ALA A 142 -7.03 6.98 14.66
N TYR A 143 -5.76 6.56 14.67
CA TYR A 143 -4.69 7.27 15.37
C TYR A 143 -4.38 8.60 14.68
N ASP A 144 -3.63 9.47 15.36
CA ASP A 144 -3.15 10.76 14.85
C ASP A 144 -2.01 10.57 13.83
N MET A 145 -2.36 9.99 12.68
CA MET A 145 -1.51 9.76 11.52
C MET A 145 -2.38 9.76 10.24
N CYS A 146 -1.77 9.43 9.09
CA CYS A 146 -2.45 9.31 7.80
C CYS A 146 -3.81 8.58 7.89
N ARG A 147 -4.81 9.03 7.10
CA ARG A 147 -6.24 8.80 7.39
C ARG A 147 -6.71 7.34 7.33
N SER A 148 -6.29 6.57 6.31
CA SER A 148 -6.62 5.15 6.20
C SER A 148 -5.51 4.32 6.83
N GLN A 149 -5.87 3.53 7.84
CA GLN A 149 -4.95 2.81 8.71
C GLN A 149 -5.38 1.36 8.83
N MET A 150 -4.41 0.45 8.84
CA MET A 150 -4.63 -0.97 9.09
C MET A 150 -3.65 -1.43 10.16
N ASP A 151 -4.16 -2.06 11.21
CA ASP A 151 -3.37 -2.92 12.07
C ASP A 151 -3.43 -4.33 11.48
N VAL A 152 -2.26 -4.90 11.20
CA VAL A 152 -2.13 -6.18 10.49
C VAL A 152 -1.33 -7.15 11.32
N ALA A 153 -1.96 -8.27 11.69
CA ALA A 153 -1.25 -9.42 12.22
C ALA A 153 -0.37 -10.04 11.13
N ILE A 154 0.91 -10.15 11.42
CA ILE A 154 1.92 -10.74 10.54
C ILE A 154 1.85 -12.26 10.69
N ASP A 155 1.60 -12.96 9.60
CA ASP A 155 1.78 -14.41 9.55
C ASP A 155 3.26 -14.70 9.25
N GLY A 156 4.05 -14.94 10.29
CA GLY A 156 5.49 -15.20 10.16
C GLY A 156 6.34 -14.65 11.31
N ASP A 157 7.67 -14.68 11.13
CA ASP A 157 8.63 -14.19 12.14
C ASP A 157 8.74 -12.65 12.09
N TRP A 158 7.83 -11.98 12.81
CA TRP A 158 7.82 -10.52 12.93
C TRP A 158 9.09 -9.96 13.60
N ARG A 159 9.76 -10.73 14.48
CA ARG A 159 11.00 -10.28 15.13
C ARG A 159 12.14 -10.24 14.14
N ARG A 160 12.19 -11.21 13.23
CA ARG A 160 13.12 -11.21 12.10
C ARG A 160 12.83 -10.06 11.15
N MET A 161 11.55 -9.82 10.81
CA MET A 161 11.14 -8.67 10.02
C MET A 161 11.62 -7.35 10.62
N ALA A 162 11.42 -7.15 11.93
CA ALA A 162 11.85 -5.95 12.65
C ALA A 162 13.37 -5.69 12.56
N ARG A 163 14.19 -6.73 12.42
CA ARG A 163 15.66 -6.63 12.32
C ARG A 163 16.16 -6.50 10.88
N GLU A 164 15.47 -7.12 9.92
CA GLU A 164 15.99 -7.33 8.56
C GLU A 164 15.33 -6.46 7.49
N MET A 165 14.16 -5.86 7.75
CA MET A 165 13.46 -5.01 6.78
C MET A 165 14.31 -3.79 6.39
N GLN A 166 14.42 -3.52 5.07
CA GLN A 166 15.29 -2.46 4.52
C GLN A 166 14.51 -1.37 3.77
N GLY A 167 13.23 -1.19 4.10
CA GLY A 167 12.34 -0.21 3.47
C GLY A 167 11.17 0.09 4.38
N PHE A 168 10.40 1.12 4.03
CA PHE A 168 9.27 1.58 4.84
C PHE A 168 8.00 1.85 4.03
N HIS A 169 8.09 1.92 2.70
CA HIS A 169 6.91 1.89 1.85
C HIS A 169 6.49 0.45 1.62
N ALA A 170 5.24 0.14 1.93
CA ALA A 170 4.60 -1.12 1.65
C ALA A 170 3.58 -0.99 0.52
N VAL A 171 3.37 -2.11 -0.18
CA VAL A 171 2.24 -2.32 -1.07
C VAL A 171 1.35 -3.40 -0.47
N VAL A 172 0.11 -3.05 -0.19
CA VAL A 172 -0.92 -3.95 0.34
C VAL A 172 -1.90 -4.34 -0.77
N THR A 173 -2.28 -5.62 -0.83
CA THR A 173 -3.29 -6.13 -1.77
C THR A 173 -4.11 -7.25 -1.12
N TYR A 174 -5.42 -7.29 -1.38
CA TYR A 174 -6.32 -8.30 -0.80
C TYR A 174 -6.14 -9.68 -1.43
N GLY A 175 -5.82 -10.68 -0.62
CA GLY A 175 -5.50 -12.06 -1.03
C GLY A 175 -4.06 -12.46 -0.70
N ASP A 176 -3.74 -13.73 -0.89
CA ASP A 176 -2.39 -14.28 -0.71
C ASP A 176 -1.76 -14.51 -2.09
N TYR A 177 -0.70 -13.77 -2.39
CA TYR A 177 0.00 -13.77 -3.68
C TYR A 177 1.52 -13.89 -3.53
N LEU A 178 2.01 -14.32 -2.36
CA LEU A 178 3.46 -14.41 -2.10
C LEU A 178 4.15 -15.37 -3.07
N ARG A 179 3.45 -16.43 -3.51
CA ARG A 179 3.96 -17.42 -4.45
C ARG A 179 4.19 -16.80 -5.83
N GLU A 180 3.21 -16.05 -6.33
CA GLU A 180 3.23 -15.36 -7.61
C GLU A 180 4.33 -14.29 -7.62
N VAL A 181 4.45 -13.50 -6.55
CA VAL A 181 5.51 -12.50 -6.40
C VAL A 181 6.87 -13.15 -6.42
N GLY A 182 7.10 -14.17 -5.58
CA GLY A 182 8.39 -14.87 -5.53
C GLY A 182 8.76 -15.50 -6.89
N TYR A 183 7.78 -16.04 -7.62
CA TYR A 183 7.98 -16.57 -8.96
C TYR A 183 8.44 -15.47 -9.94
N VAL A 184 7.75 -14.32 -9.99
CA VAL A 184 8.09 -13.23 -10.91
C VAL A 184 9.44 -12.62 -10.58
N LEU A 185 9.73 -12.35 -9.31
CA LEU A 185 11.01 -11.75 -8.89
C LEU A 185 12.21 -12.64 -9.24
N GLY A 186 12.07 -13.96 -9.08
CA GLY A 186 13.07 -14.93 -9.51
C GLY A 186 13.35 -14.91 -11.02
N LYS A 187 12.40 -14.46 -11.86
CA LYS A 187 12.60 -14.32 -13.32
C LYS A 187 13.30 -13.02 -13.71
N VAL A 188 13.15 -11.96 -12.92
CA VAL A 188 13.70 -10.62 -13.24
C VAL A 188 14.97 -10.28 -12.45
N GLY A 189 15.47 -11.21 -11.63
CA GLY A 189 16.73 -11.04 -10.89
C GLY A 189 16.64 -10.12 -9.67
N ILE A 190 15.44 -9.89 -9.14
CA ILE A 190 15.24 -9.17 -7.87
C ILE A 190 15.24 -10.20 -6.74
N GLU A 191 16.01 -9.95 -5.68
CA GLU A 191 16.04 -10.83 -4.53
C GLU A 191 14.68 -10.82 -3.80
N TRP A 192 14.19 -12.00 -3.41
CA TRP A 192 12.91 -12.15 -2.72
C TRP A 192 13.09 -12.77 -1.34
N GLN A 193 12.50 -12.15 -0.33
CA GLN A 193 12.46 -12.67 1.03
C GLN A 193 11.05 -12.61 1.62
N SER A 194 10.43 -13.78 1.79
CA SER A 194 9.19 -13.92 2.56
C SER A 194 9.48 -14.08 4.05
N PHE A 195 8.75 -13.38 4.91
CA PHE A 195 8.74 -13.61 6.35
C PHE A 195 7.68 -14.63 6.79
N SER A 196 6.71 -14.92 5.93
CA SER A 196 5.75 -16.01 6.13
C SER A 196 6.37 -17.36 5.83
N GLU A 197 5.96 -18.38 6.59
CA GLU A 197 6.33 -19.77 6.31
C GLU A 197 5.82 -20.18 4.92
N LYS A 198 6.50 -21.14 4.28
CA LYS A 198 6.08 -21.65 2.98
C LYS A 198 4.74 -22.36 3.15
N ALA A 199 3.71 -21.88 2.46
CA ALA A 199 2.44 -22.57 2.28
C ALA A 199 2.65 -23.94 1.60
#